data_AF-A0A523U6L7-F1
#
_entry.id   AF-A0A523U6L7-F1
#
_cell.length_a   1.000
_cell.length_b   1.000
_cell.length_c   1.000
_cell.angle_alpha   90.00
_cell.angle_beta   90.00
_cell.angle_gamma   90.00
#
_symmetry.space_group_name_H-M   'P 1'
#
loop_
_entity.id
_entity.type
_entity.pdbx_description
1 polymer ?
#
loop_
_entity_poly.entity_id
_entity_poly.type
_entity_poly.pdbx_seq_one_letter_code
_entity_poly.pdbx_strand_id
1 'polypeptide(L)'
;MKRSLFINFGIAITLFFTMTCITGCAYLKDRGSDAADIFTAHIGLGYGLSAHAVVGPLGIGFGGAKAKVAGMRDREIFFWNDYTELGFPLSNIHIFNGFYEPEGAGFCYASGLSLTSWLYVDDPAMWTVFFLGGPMQLDAMNKPEWVYFVGDVHVSATAGFVTVRVGVNVIELIDFIVGWTTADIAGDDEVEWVIKKPESDEKEEAEEEEAN
;
A
#
# COMPACT_ATOMS: atom_id res chain seq x y z
N MET A 1 18.97 -44.29 -17.44
CA MET A 1 17.72 -43.58 -17.09
C MET A 1 17.86 -42.09 -16.78
N LYS A 2 18.96 -41.57 -16.21
CA LYS A 2 19.04 -40.13 -15.86
C LYS A 2 19.13 -39.15 -17.04
N ARG A 3 19.69 -39.54 -18.19
CA ARG A 3 19.87 -38.65 -19.36
C ARG A 3 18.57 -38.23 -20.05
N SER A 4 17.54 -39.07 -20.08
CA SER A 4 16.26 -38.72 -20.71
C SER A 4 15.46 -37.70 -19.90
N LEU A 5 15.63 -37.69 -18.56
CA LEU A 5 14.95 -36.73 -17.68
C LEU A 5 15.41 -35.29 -17.98
N PHE A 6 16.72 -35.06 -18.11
CA PHE A 6 17.27 -33.73 -18.38
C PHE A 6 16.89 -33.20 -19.76
N ILE A 7 16.84 -34.06 -20.78
CA ILE A 7 16.46 -33.68 -22.14
C ILE A 7 14.98 -33.28 -22.17
N ASN A 8 14.10 -34.08 -21.57
CA ASN A 8 12.67 -33.77 -21.54
C ASN A 8 12.38 -32.49 -20.74
N PHE A 9 13.09 -32.27 -19.64
CA PHE A 9 12.97 -31.06 -18.84
C PHE A 9 13.43 -29.81 -19.61
N GLY A 10 14.55 -29.90 -20.35
CA GLY A 10 15.03 -28.81 -21.19
C GLY A 10 14.07 -28.47 -22.34
N ILE A 11 13.47 -29.47 -22.98
CA ILE A 11 12.45 -29.26 -24.02
C ILE A 11 11.22 -28.58 -23.44
N ALA A 12 10.74 -29.01 -22.27
CA ALA A 12 9.57 -28.42 -21.61
C ALA A 12 9.79 -26.93 -21.27
N ILE A 13 10.96 -26.59 -20.70
CA ILE A 13 11.33 -25.19 -20.41
C ILE A 13 11.39 -24.37 -21.70
N THR A 14 11.99 -24.91 -22.75
CA THR A 14 12.12 -24.20 -24.03
C THR A 14 10.75 -23.94 -24.65
N LEU A 15 9.86 -24.92 -24.66
CA LEU A 15 8.49 -24.76 -25.19
C LEU A 15 7.69 -23.75 -24.37
N PHE A 16 7.81 -23.78 -23.04
CA PHE A 16 7.19 -22.79 -22.15
C PHE A 16 7.66 -21.38 -22.49
N PHE A 17 8.98 -21.17 -22.59
CA PHE A 17 9.57 -19.86 -22.91
C PHE A 17 9.21 -19.38 -24.33
N THR A 18 9.10 -20.31 -25.29
CA THR A 18 8.74 -19.96 -26.66
C THR A 18 7.26 -19.54 -26.74
N MET A 19 6.38 -20.22 -26.00
CA MET A 19 4.96 -19.87 -25.91
C MET A 19 4.77 -18.48 -25.28
N THR A 20 5.51 -18.15 -24.20
CA THR A 20 5.42 -16.83 -23.57
C THR A 20 6.00 -15.70 -24.43
N CYS A 21 6.99 -15.98 -25.29
CA CYS A 21 7.51 -15.00 -26.24
C CYS A 21 6.57 -14.74 -27.43
N ILE A 22 5.78 -15.74 -27.87
CA ILE A 22 4.88 -15.58 -29.03
C ILE A 22 3.65 -14.73 -28.68
N THR A 23 3.17 -14.75 -27.43
CA THR A 23 2.13 -13.84 -26.91
C THR A 23 2.72 -12.51 -26.40
N GLY A 24 4.04 -12.32 -26.53
CA GLY A 24 4.89 -11.75 -25.49
C GLY A 24 5.16 -10.25 -25.47
N CYS A 25 4.30 -9.38 -26.00
CA CYS A 25 4.46 -7.93 -25.77
C CYS A 25 3.37 -7.37 -24.84
N ALA A 26 2.11 -7.71 -25.07
CA ALA A 26 1.03 -7.35 -24.16
C ALA A 26 1.18 -8.13 -22.84
N TYR A 27 1.30 -9.45 -22.94
CA TYR A 27 1.43 -10.31 -21.77
C TYR A 27 2.61 -9.95 -20.85
N LEU A 28 3.79 -9.66 -21.40
CA LEU A 28 4.94 -9.25 -20.57
C LEU A 28 4.80 -7.83 -20.00
N LYS A 29 4.03 -6.96 -20.65
CA LYS A 29 3.72 -5.63 -20.13
C LYS A 29 2.82 -5.76 -18.90
N ASP A 30 1.78 -6.57 -18.98
CA ASP A 30 0.83 -6.81 -17.89
C ASP A 30 1.58 -7.41 -16.70
N ARG A 31 2.38 -8.48 -16.92
CA ARG A 31 3.21 -9.06 -15.85
C ARG A 31 4.24 -8.10 -15.24
N GLY A 32 4.74 -7.14 -16.04
CA GLY A 32 5.61 -6.09 -15.54
C GLY A 32 4.87 -5.08 -14.65
N SER A 33 3.58 -4.88 -14.93
CA SER A 33 2.66 -4.07 -14.14
C SER A 33 2.42 -4.71 -12.77
N ASP A 34 1.92 -5.95 -12.71
CA ASP A 34 1.67 -6.60 -11.41
C ASP A 34 2.96 -6.76 -10.59
N ALA A 35 4.10 -6.96 -11.24
CA ALA A 35 5.38 -6.99 -10.54
C ALA A 35 5.74 -5.67 -9.84
N ALA A 36 5.27 -4.54 -10.35
CA ALA A 36 5.44 -3.23 -9.73
C ALA A 36 4.49 -3.04 -8.54
N ASP A 37 3.27 -3.57 -8.62
CA ASP A 37 2.28 -3.53 -7.53
C ASP A 37 2.70 -4.36 -6.30
N ILE A 38 3.57 -5.36 -6.50
CA ILE A 38 4.14 -6.13 -5.38
C ILE A 38 4.87 -5.22 -4.39
N PHE A 39 5.60 -4.20 -4.84
CA PHE A 39 6.54 -3.49 -3.99
C PHE A 39 6.06 -2.09 -3.63
N THR A 40 6.11 -1.79 -2.33
CA THR A 40 5.89 -0.45 -1.80
C THR A 40 7.20 0.11 -1.26
N ALA A 41 7.51 1.36 -1.57
CA ALA A 41 8.73 2.02 -1.10
C ALA A 41 8.51 3.51 -0.88
N HIS A 42 8.72 3.98 0.35
CA HIS A 42 8.59 5.39 0.71
C HIS A 42 9.86 5.90 1.37
N ILE A 43 10.20 7.15 1.05
CA ILE A 43 11.22 7.93 1.74
C ILE A 43 10.60 9.25 2.18
N GLY A 44 10.92 9.69 3.39
CA GLY A 44 10.34 10.90 3.94
C GLY A 44 11.28 11.70 4.79
N LEU A 45 10.90 12.97 4.96
CA LEU A 45 11.52 13.90 5.88
C LEU A 45 10.53 14.23 6.99
N GLY A 46 10.96 14.07 8.24
CA GLY A 46 10.07 14.17 9.40
C GLY A 46 10.79 14.52 10.69
N TYR A 47 10.16 14.23 11.82
CA TYR A 47 10.82 14.21 13.12
C TYR A 47 10.25 13.05 13.94
N GLY A 48 11.13 12.35 14.65
CA GLY A 48 10.73 11.30 15.57
C GLY A 48 11.77 10.18 15.71
N LEU A 49 11.37 9.17 16.47
CA LEU A 49 12.09 7.91 16.56
C LEU A 49 11.06 6.80 16.60
N SER A 50 11.02 5.98 15.57
CA SER A 50 10.04 4.91 15.45
C SER A 50 10.57 3.72 14.65
N ALA A 51 10.01 2.55 14.94
CA ALA A 51 10.22 1.33 14.16
C ALA A 51 8.94 0.49 14.19
N HIS A 52 8.44 0.11 13.01
CA HIS A 52 7.15 -0.56 12.84
C HIS A 52 7.27 -1.75 11.89
N ALA A 53 6.43 -2.75 12.13
CA ALA A 53 6.22 -3.90 11.26
C ALA A 53 4.72 -4.19 11.17
N VAL A 54 4.24 -4.46 9.97
CA VAL A 54 2.83 -4.63 9.65
C VAL A 54 2.63 -5.83 8.74
N VAL A 55 1.56 -6.58 8.99
CA VAL A 55 1.10 -7.73 8.21
C VAL A 55 -0.42 -7.63 8.08
N GLY A 56 -0.84 -7.17 6.90
CA GLY A 56 -2.19 -6.73 6.57
C GLY A 56 -2.76 -5.80 7.64
N PRO A 57 -3.84 -6.19 8.32
CA PRO A 57 -4.42 -5.40 9.40
C PRO A 57 -3.50 -5.27 10.64
N LEU A 58 -2.65 -6.26 10.90
CA LEU A 58 -1.95 -6.36 12.18
C LEU A 58 -0.62 -5.62 12.16
N GLY A 59 -0.40 -4.74 13.15
CA GLY A 59 0.82 -3.96 13.26
C GLY A 59 1.38 -3.92 14.68
N ILE A 60 2.71 -3.93 14.77
CA ILE A 60 3.46 -3.67 16.00
C ILE A 60 4.55 -2.63 15.71
N GLY A 61 4.84 -1.78 16.67
CA GLY A 61 5.96 -0.87 16.57
C GLY A 61 6.34 -0.24 17.89
N PHE A 62 7.42 0.52 17.88
CA PHE A 62 7.93 1.28 19.01
C PHE A 62 8.12 2.74 18.60
N GLY A 63 7.87 3.66 19.53
CA GLY A 63 8.17 5.09 19.39
C GLY A 63 7.07 5.89 18.69
N GLY A 64 7.44 7.02 18.09
CA GLY A 64 6.51 7.87 17.35
C GLY A 64 7.23 8.86 16.45
N ALA A 65 6.63 9.12 15.29
CA ALA A 65 7.18 10.01 14.27
C ALA A 65 6.10 10.68 13.44
N LYS A 66 6.40 11.89 12.95
CA LYS A 66 5.62 12.60 11.93
C LYS A 66 6.54 12.96 10.79
N ALA A 67 6.18 12.61 9.56
CA ALA A 67 6.97 12.85 8.37
C ALA A 67 6.10 13.25 7.17
N LYS A 68 6.72 13.92 6.21
CA LYS A 68 6.21 14.04 4.84
C LYS A 68 6.94 13.01 3.99
N VAL A 69 6.20 12.14 3.31
CA VAL A 69 6.75 11.04 2.53
C VAL A 69 6.48 11.22 1.04
N ALA A 70 7.43 10.78 0.22
CA ALA A 70 7.25 10.53 -1.20
C ALA A 70 7.59 9.07 -1.46
N GLY A 71 6.90 8.44 -2.40
CA GLY A 71 7.06 7.02 -2.62
C GLY A 71 6.25 6.48 -3.77
N MET A 72 6.26 5.16 -3.86
CA MET A 72 5.47 4.38 -4.79
C MET A 72 4.71 3.31 -4.01
N ARG A 73 3.43 3.15 -4.35
CA ARG A 73 2.54 2.10 -3.84
C ARG A 73 1.48 1.82 -4.91
N ASP A 74 1.21 0.54 -5.20
CA ASP A 74 0.11 0.13 -6.10
C ASP A 74 0.14 0.91 -7.45
N ARG A 75 1.32 0.99 -8.07
CA ARG A 75 1.64 1.83 -9.27
C ARG A 75 1.41 3.34 -9.13
N GLU A 76 0.93 3.84 -8.00
CA GLU A 76 0.80 5.26 -7.75
C GLU A 76 2.11 5.84 -7.22
N ILE A 77 2.59 6.89 -7.89
CA ILE A 77 3.66 7.74 -7.37
C ILE A 77 3.00 8.94 -6.69
N PHE A 78 3.32 9.13 -5.42
CA PHE A 78 2.78 10.23 -4.62
C PHE A 78 3.91 11.03 -3.97
N PHE A 79 3.62 12.29 -3.66
CA PHE A 79 4.58 13.23 -3.10
C PHE A 79 3.98 13.99 -1.93
N TRP A 80 4.78 14.16 -0.88
CA TRP A 80 4.47 15.01 0.27
C TRP A 80 3.21 14.62 1.07
N ASN A 81 2.89 13.32 1.08
CA ASN A 81 1.81 12.79 1.91
C ASN A 81 2.21 12.87 3.39
N ASP A 82 1.27 13.26 4.24
CA ASP A 82 1.48 13.24 5.69
C ASP A 82 1.52 11.80 6.21
N TYR A 83 2.50 11.57 7.07
CA TYR A 83 2.79 10.25 7.60
C TYR A 83 3.00 10.34 9.10
N THR A 84 2.17 9.64 9.86
CA THR A 84 2.28 9.59 11.32
C THR A 84 2.37 8.15 11.78
N GLU A 85 3.40 7.84 12.55
CA GLU A 85 3.62 6.55 13.19
C GLU A 85 3.51 6.69 14.70
N LEU A 86 2.76 5.80 15.33
CA LEU A 86 2.66 5.69 16.78
C LEU A 86 2.76 4.22 17.16
N GLY A 87 3.81 3.87 17.92
CA GLY A 87 4.08 2.54 18.44
C GLY A 87 4.16 2.55 19.97
N PHE A 88 4.50 1.43 20.58
CA PHE A 88 4.69 1.33 22.02
C PHE A 88 5.77 2.31 22.51
N PRO A 89 5.61 2.98 23.67
CA PRO A 89 4.49 2.92 24.61
C PRO A 89 3.30 3.83 24.27
N LEU A 90 3.36 4.55 23.14
CA LEU A 90 2.29 5.46 22.71
C LEU A 90 1.03 4.69 22.26
N SER A 91 1.18 3.44 21.82
CA SER A 91 0.09 2.52 21.46
C SER A 91 0.51 1.05 21.61
N ASN A 92 -0.35 0.19 22.16
CA ASN A 92 0.08 -1.15 22.61
C ASN A 92 0.05 -2.26 21.55
N ILE A 93 -0.90 -2.27 20.61
CA ILE A 93 -1.01 -3.20 19.46
C ILE A 93 -2.05 -2.59 18.51
N HIS A 94 -1.76 -2.54 17.20
CA HIS A 94 -2.72 -2.07 16.20
C HIS A 94 -3.32 -3.28 15.49
N ILE A 95 -4.64 -3.41 15.54
CA ILE A 95 -5.38 -4.43 14.78
C ILE A 95 -5.71 -3.91 13.37
N PHE A 96 -5.46 -2.62 13.10
CA PHE A 96 -5.53 -2.04 11.77
C PHE A 96 -4.51 -0.91 11.68
N ASN A 97 -3.50 -1.04 10.82
CA ASN A 97 -2.60 0.05 10.45
C ASN A 97 -3.03 0.57 9.09
N GLY A 98 -3.70 1.72 9.04
CA GLY A 98 -3.90 2.38 7.77
C GLY A 98 -3.45 3.82 7.79
N PHE A 99 -3.27 4.31 6.58
CA PHE A 99 -2.83 5.64 6.28
C PHE A 99 -3.99 6.62 6.48
N TYR A 100 -3.68 7.79 7.02
CA TYR A 100 -4.59 8.91 6.93
C TYR A 100 -4.30 9.65 5.63
N GLU A 101 -5.17 9.47 4.63
CA GLU A 101 -5.24 10.35 3.48
C GLU A 101 -6.28 11.44 3.78
N PRO A 102 -5.93 12.73 3.73
CA PRO A 102 -6.83 13.82 4.12
C PRO A 102 -8.13 13.90 3.30
N GLU A 103 -8.15 13.39 2.06
CA GLU A 103 -9.27 13.60 1.13
C GLU A 103 -9.95 12.30 0.63
N GLY A 104 -9.40 11.14 0.96
CA GLY A 104 -10.01 9.83 0.71
C GLY A 104 -10.47 9.21 2.01
N ALA A 105 -11.78 9.30 2.32
CA ALA A 105 -12.45 8.63 3.43
C ALA A 105 -11.51 8.22 4.58
N GLY A 106 -11.01 9.21 5.32
CA GLY A 106 -9.99 8.99 6.36
C GLY A 106 -10.42 7.85 7.29
N PHE A 107 -9.81 6.68 7.13
CA PHE A 107 -10.07 5.56 8.01
C PHE A 107 -9.37 5.85 9.33
N CYS A 108 -10.15 6.38 10.28
CA CYS A 108 -9.68 6.54 11.65
C CYS A 108 -9.70 5.15 12.31
N TYR A 109 -8.55 4.49 12.37
CA TYR A 109 -8.44 3.15 12.94
C TYR A 109 -8.39 3.21 14.46
N ALA A 110 -9.40 2.65 15.10
CA ALA A 110 -9.29 2.26 16.50
C ALA A 110 -8.55 0.93 16.60
N SER A 111 -7.35 0.97 17.17
CA SER A 111 -6.77 -0.19 17.82
C SER A 111 -7.76 -0.69 18.88
N GLY A 112 -8.38 -1.86 18.64
CA GLY A 112 -9.28 -2.51 19.61
C GLY A 112 -8.64 -2.88 20.96
N LEU A 113 -7.35 -2.58 21.15
CA LEU A 113 -6.56 -2.83 22.37
C LEU A 113 -5.68 -1.65 22.81
N SER A 114 -5.95 -0.40 22.39
CA SER A 114 -5.31 0.76 23.05
C SER A 114 -6.19 1.28 24.19
N LEU A 115 -5.58 1.41 25.37
CA LEU A 115 -6.16 2.11 26.52
C LEU A 115 -6.07 3.65 26.36
N THR A 116 -5.43 4.12 25.29
CA THR A 116 -5.17 5.53 25.03
C THR A 116 -4.76 5.70 23.57
N SER A 117 -5.69 6.15 22.73
CA SER A 117 -5.34 6.86 21.50
C SER A 117 -6.23 8.09 21.44
N TRP A 118 -5.67 9.22 21.88
CA TRP A 118 -6.21 10.54 21.58
C TRP A 118 -5.62 10.93 20.22
N LEU A 119 -6.38 10.75 19.15
CA LEU A 119 -6.04 11.33 17.85
C LEU A 119 -6.55 12.76 17.84
N TYR A 120 -5.63 13.71 17.70
CA TYR A 120 -5.97 15.08 17.31
C TYR A 120 -6.34 15.03 15.83
N VAL A 121 -7.65 14.96 15.57
CA VAL A 121 -8.23 15.14 14.24
C VAL A 121 -8.65 16.62 14.18
N ASP A 122 -8.10 17.38 13.23
CA ASP A 122 -8.40 18.81 13.06
C ASP A 122 -9.85 19.06 12.56
N ASP A 123 -10.60 18.00 12.26
CA ASP A 123 -12.04 18.06 11.91
C ASP A 123 -12.94 17.75 13.13
N PRO A 124 -13.72 18.73 13.63
CA PRO A 124 -14.66 18.55 14.73
C PRO A 124 -15.84 17.61 14.42
N ALA A 125 -16.10 17.25 13.16
CA ALA A 125 -17.15 16.30 12.79
C ALA A 125 -16.82 14.84 13.12
N MET A 126 -15.54 14.51 13.32
CA MET A 126 -15.08 13.13 13.56
C MET A 126 -14.98 12.73 15.04
N TRP A 127 -15.55 13.52 15.96
CA TRP A 127 -15.59 13.25 17.42
C TRP A 127 -16.54 12.10 17.81
N THR A 128 -16.77 11.13 16.91
CA THR A 128 -17.69 10.02 17.16
C THR A 128 -16.98 8.92 17.95
N VAL A 129 -17.60 8.59 19.09
CA VAL A 129 -17.12 7.68 20.14
C VAL A 129 -16.82 6.28 19.59
N PHE A 130 -15.57 5.84 19.76
CA PHE A 130 -15.11 4.49 19.43
C PHE A 130 -15.53 3.48 20.51
N PHE A 131 -16.54 2.66 20.20
CA PHE A 131 -16.78 1.38 20.86
C PHE A 131 -16.61 0.25 19.84
N LEU A 132 -16.12 -0.91 20.32
CA LEU A 132 -15.88 -2.15 19.58
C LEU A 132 -16.67 -2.28 18.26
N GLY A 133 -15.98 -2.08 17.13
CA GLY A 133 -16.58 -2.10 15.80
C GLY A 133 -16.91 -0.69 15.30
N GLY A 134 -15.88 0.14 15.10
CA GLY A 134 -16.04 1.38 14.35
C GLY A 134 -16.54 1.09 12.92
N PRO A 135 -17.30 2.01 12.30
CA PRO A 135 -17.88 1.78 10.99
C PRO A 135 -16.77 1.66 9.95
N MET A 136 -16.47 0.43 9.53
CA MET A 136 -16.00 0.24 8.16
C MET A 136 -17.05 0.91 7.27
N GLN A 137 -16.64 1.95 6.54
CA GLN A 137 -17.50 2.56 5.55
C GLN A 137 -17.90 1.43 4.59
N LEU A 138 -19.17 1.04 4.62
CA LEU A 138 -19.67 -0.12 3.86
C LEU A 138 -19.43 0.07 2.34
N ASP A 139 -19.29 1.32 1.89
CA ASP A 139 -18.93 1.67 0.50
C ASP A 139 -17.48 1.28 0.14
N ALA A 140 -16.55 1.25 1.10
CA ALA A 140 -15.21 0.72 0.85
C ALA A 140 -15.17 -0.81 0.79
N MET A 141 -16.21 -1.52 1.26
CA MET A 141 -16.35 -2.97 1.02
C MET A 141 -16.77 -3.28 -0.42
N ASN A 142 -17.33 -2.31 -1.14
CA ASN A 142 -17.71 -2.48 -2.55
C ASN A 142 -16.55 -2.18 -3.51
N LYS A 143 -15.45 -1.62 -3.03
CA LYS A 143 -14.22 -1.47 -3.82
C LYS A 143 -13.25 -2.61 -3.49
N PRO A 144 -12.52 -3.17 -4.47
CA PRO A 144 -11.50 -4.20 -4.22
C PRO A 144 -10.33 -3.70 -3.35
N GLU A 145 -10.28 -2.42 -2.99
CA GLU A 145 -9.30 -1.77 -2.11
C GLU A 145 -9.04 -2.53 -0.78
N TRP A 146 -10.06 -3.18 -0.19
CA TRP A 146 -9.88 -3.96 1.05
C TRP A 146 -9.00 -5.20 0.87
N VAL A 147 -8.95 -5.77 -0.34
CA VAL A 147 -8.13 -6.94 -0.64
C VAL A 147 -6.66 -6.55 -0.49
N TYR A 148 -6.24 -5.45 -1.11
CA TYR A 148 -4.86 -4.95 -1.02
C TYR A 148 -4.44 -4.66 0.42
N PHE A 149 -5.35 -4.18 1.26
CA PHE A 149 -5.09 -3.95 2.68
C PHE A 149 -4.78 -5.24 3.47
N VAL A 150 -5.39 -6.38 3.11
CA VAL A 150 -5.14 -7.67 3.79
C VAL A 150 -3.79 -8.28 3.36
N GLY A 151 -3.33 -7.96 2.15
CA GLY A 151 -2.07 -8.47 1.59
C GLY A 151 -0.81 -7.72 2.01
N ASP A 152 -0.92 -6.50 2.52
CA ASP A 152 0.24 -5.62 2.71
C ASP A 152 1.14 -6.04 3.88
N VAL A 153 2.41 -6.33 3.60
CA VAL A 153 3.43 -6.63 4.60
C VAL A 153 4.54 -5.60 4.48
N HIS A 154 4.69 -4.73 5.48
CA HIS A 154 5.68 -3.67 5.43
C HIS A 154 6.42 -3.47 6.75
N VAL A 155 7.61 -2.89 6.64
CA VAL A 155 8.39 -2.39 7.76
C VAL A 155 8.74 -0.93 7.51
N SER A 156 8.81 -0.17 8.58
CA SER A 156 9.18 1.24 8.52
C SER A 156 9.97 1.65 9.74
N ALA A 157 10.80 2.67 9.55
CA ALA A 157 11.59 3.26 10.61
C ALA A 157 11.76 4.75 10.37
N THR A 158 11.69 5.52 11.45
CA THR A 158 12.09 6.93 11.46
C THR A 158 13.21 7.13 12.46
N ALA A 159 14.29 7.77 12.03
CA ALA A 159 15.41 8.13 12.88
C ALA A 159 15.77 9.60 12.70
N GLY A 160 15.39 10.42 13.70
CA GLY A 160 15.58 11.86 13.61
C GLY A 160 14.69 12.43 12.53
N PHE A 161 15.29 12.85 11.41
CA PHE A 161 14.57 13.50 10.31
C PHE A 161 14.32 12.64 9.09
N VAL A 162 14.78 11.39 9.07
CA VAL A 162 14.64 10.50 7.92
C VAL A 162 13.68 9.38 8.24
N THR A 163 12.70 9.18 7.37
CA THR A 163 11.75 8.06 7.41
C THR A 163 11.95 7.19 6.19
N VAL A 164 11.97 5.88 6.39
CA VAL A 164 11.98 4.88 5.31
C VAL A 164 10.90 3.85 5.60
N ARG A 165 10.14 3.50 4.56
CA ARG A 165 9.20 2.38 4.58
C ARG A 165 9.43 1.52 3.35
N VAL A 166 9.42 0.21 3.54
CA VAL A 166 9.42 -0.76 2.45
C VAL A 166 8.41 -1.87 2.75
N GLY A 167 7.72 -2.32 1.73
CA GLY A 167 6.68 -3.32 1.87
C GLY A 167 6.52 -4.19 0.63
N VAL A 168 5.82 -5.30 0.84
CA VAL A 168 5.36 -6.21 -0.20
C VAL A 168 3.88 -6.48 -0.04
N ASN A 169 3.12 -6.42 -1.13
CA ASN A 169 1.74 -6.86 -1.15
C ASN A 169 1.68 -8.35 -1.53
N VAL A 170 1.34 -9.20 -0.56
CA VAL A 170 1.32 -10.66 -0.73
C VAL A 170 0.24 -11.08 -1.71
N ILE A 171 -0.86 -10.33 -1.82
CA ILE A 171 -1.93 -10.68 -2.75
C ILE A 171 -1.50 -10.37 -4.18
N GLU A 172 -0.82 -9.25 -4.41
CA GLU A 172 -0.22 -8.94 -5.72
C GLU A 172 0.87 -9.93 -6.10
N LEU A 173 1.65 -10.39 -5.12
CA LEU A 173 2.61 -11.45 -5.36
C LEU A 173 1.92 -12.75 -5.81
N ILE A 174 0.77 -13.07 -5.21
CA ILE A 174 -0.04 -14.23 -5.62
C ILE A 174 -0.62 -13.99 -7.02
N ASP A 175 -1.17 -12.81 -7.30
CA ASP A 175 -1.69 -12.47 -8.62
C ASP A 175 -0.60 -12.57 -9.70
N PHE A 176 0.55 -11.97 -9.47
CA PHE A 176 1.72 -12.08 -10.33
C PHE A 176 2.10 -13.54 -10.62
N ILE A 177 2.13 -14.41 -9.59
CA ILE A 177 2.44 -15.84 -9.76
C ILE A 177 1.33 -16.56 -10.55
N VAL A 178 0.07 -16.27 -10.24
CA VAL A 178 -1.09 -16.94 -10.83
C VAL A 178 -1.33 -16.48 -12.26
N GLY A 179 -1.08 -15.22 -12.61
CA GLY A 179 -1.25 -14.75 -13.97
C GLY A 179 -0.16 -15.20 -14.94
N TRP A 180 0.88 -15.93 -14.47
CA TRP A 180 1.64 -16.83 -15.34
C TRP A 180 0.78 -17.91 -16.02
N THR A 181 -0.40 -18.16 -15.47
CA THR A 181 -1.44 -19.06 -16.00
C THR A 181 -2.58 -18.32 -16.68
N THR A 182 -2.44 -17.02 -16.94
CA THR A 182 -3.47 -16.10 -17.48
C THR A 182 -4.69 -15.88 -16.58
N ALA A 183 -4.58 -16.18 -15.30
CA ALA A 183 -5.62 -15.85 -14.32
C ALA A 183 -5.28 -14.49 -13.67
N ASP A 184 -6.25 -13.57 -13.72
CA ASP A 184 -6.20 -12.24 -13.15
C ASP A 184 -7.18 -12.20 -11.96
N ILE A 185 -6.64 -12.27 -10.75
CA ILE A 185 -7.38 -12.25 -9.48
C ILE A 185 -7.62 -10.80 -9.04
N ALA A 186 -6.66 -9.91 -9.29
CA ALA A 186 -6.70 -8.51 -8.88
C ALA A 186 -7.66 -7.67 -9.74
N GLY A 187 -7.83 -8.02 -11.02
CA GLY A 187 -8.75 -7.36 -11.94
C GLY A 187 -8.24 -5.99 -12.41
N ASP A 188 -6.93 -5.75 -12.38
CA ASP A 188 -6.31 -4.43 -12.49
C ASP A 188 -5.45 -4.22 -13.76
N ASP A 189 -5.56 -5.15 -14.71
CA ASP A 189 -4.93 -5.12 -16.04
C ASP A 189 -5.32 -3.86 -16.87
N GLU A 190 -6.45 -3.21 -16.55
CA GLU A 190 -6.95 -2.02 -17.26
C GLU A 190 -6.58 -0.68 -16.61
N VAL A 191 -5.87 -0.67 -15.47
CA VAL A 191 -5.59 0.58 -14.73
C VAL A 191 -4.41 1.33 -15.35
N GLU A 192 -4.63 2.61 -15.70
CA GLU A 192 -3.58 3.51 -16.16
C GLU A 192 -2.77 4.09 -14.98
N TRP A 193 -1.49 4.37 -15.22
CA TRP A 193 -0.62 5.02 -14.23
C TRP A 193 -1.14 6.42 -13.88
N VAL A 194 -1.49 6.63 -12.62
CA VAL A 194 -1.92 7.92 -12.10
C VAL A 194 -0.75 8.59 -11.37
N ILE A 195 -0.26 9.70 -11.92
CA ILE A 195 0.66 10.59 -11.21
C ILE A 195 -0.20 11.58 -10.43
N LYS A 196 -0.31 11.41 -9.11
CA LYS A 196 -1.00 12.40 -8.26
C LYS A 196 -0.11 13.64 -8.13
N LYS A 197 -0.60 14.79 -8.60
CA LYS A 197 0.02 16.09 -8.33
C LYS A 197 -0.09 16.41 -6.83
N PRO A 198 0.82 17.22 -6.27
CA PRO A 198 0.65 17.68 -4.90
C PRO A 198 -0.59 18.58 -4.80
N GLU A 199 -1.39 18.37 -3.77
CA GLU A 199 -2.66 19.05 -3.51
C GLU A 199 -2.54 20.59 -3.40
N SER A 200 -1.35 21.10 -3.05
CA SER A 200 -1.07 22.54 -3.08
C SER A 200 -1.29 23.14 -4.46
N ASP A 201 -0.93 22.40 -5.49
CA ASP A 201 -1.02 22.86 -6.87
C ASP A 201 -2.48 22.86 -7.33
N GLU A 202 -3.28 21.89 -6.86
CA GLU A 202 -4.72 21.81 -7.17
C GLU A 202 -5.52 22.93 -6.48
N LYS A 203 -5.16 23.30 -5.24
CA LYS A 203 -5.80 24.42 -4.54
C LYS A 203 -5.44 25.76 -5.17
N GLU A 204 -4.18 25.96 -5.57
CA GLU A 204 -3.77 27.17 -6.31
C GLU A 204 -4.49 27.27 -7.66
N GLU A 205 -4.59 26.17 -8.42
CA GLU A 205 -5.32 26.14 -9.70
C GLU A 205 -6.82 26.45 -9.51
N ALA A 206 -7.46 25.90 -8.46
CA ALA A 206 -8.87 26.17 -8.16
C ALA A 206 -9.14 27.62 -7.71
N GLU A 207 -8.28 28.18 -6.87
CA GLU A 207 -8.38 29.59 -6.44
C GLU A 207 -8.14 30.57 -7.62
N GLU A 208 -7.26 30.23 -8.56
CA GLU A 208 -7.03 31.01 -9.78
C GLU A 208 -8.21 30.93 -10.76
N GLU A 209 -8.89 29.78 -10.84
CA GLU A 209 -10.09 29.61 -11.67
C GLU A 209 -11.31 30.38 -11.09
N GLU A 210 -11.46 30.43 -9.77
CA GLU A 210 -12.50 31.24 -9.11
C GLU A 210 -12.26 32.76 -9.23
N ALA A 211 -11.02 33.18 -9.45
CA ALA A 211 -10.63 34.59 -9.54
C ALA A 211 -10.82 35.22 -10.95
N ASN A 212 -11.05 34.41 -12.00
CA ASN A 212 -11.18 34.84 -13.40
C ASN A 212 -12.63 34.91 -13.88
#